data_AF-A0A4V5N6Q5-F1
#
_entry.id   AF-A0A4V5N6Q5-F1
#
_cell.length_a   1.000
_cell.length_b   1.000
_cell.length_c   1.000
_cell.angle_alpha   90.00
_cell.angle_beta   90.00
_cell.angle_gamma   90.00
#
_symmetry.space_group_name_H-M   'P 1'
#
loop_
_entity.id
_entity.type
_entity.pdbx_description
1 polymer ?
#
loop_
_entity_poly.entity_id
_entity_poly.type
_entity_poly.pdbx_seq_one_letter_code
_entity_poly.pdbx_strand_id
1 'polypeptide(L)'
;QTINQYFTPNASFTHPFCRTGSFEAYDEANLILYISISQIFAIWFVPFHRSPVTLTTKLQLTRKPTSTRLATNKLYIQSQEDLYQVDQFVRFFAPWGIGDAVVYLWHFVATIGCVVLSIFFAPFTRLEERYAEGRVGRVEEVIMKSVEGIEERRLTDGTERRAAEGLQEVAEGVRKRFERDEAEQRELEGMERAGVSSAGSLWSDGARVGSREGDVLQQVR
;
A
#
# COMPACT_ATOMS: atom_id res chain seq x y z
N GLN A 1 -19.81 -27.06 -5.70
CA GLN A 1 -21.16 -27.39 -6.26
C GLN A 1 -22.14 -28.11 -5.30
N THR A 2 -21.67 -28.90 -4.33
CA THR A 2 -22.54 -29.76 -3.47
C THR A 2 -23.30 -29.01 -2.37
N ILE A 3 -22.83 -27.83 -1.93
CA ILE A 3 -23.54 -27.03 -0.91
C ILE A 3 -24.90 -26.55 -1.43
N ASN A 4 -24.95 -26.11 -2.69
CA ASN A 4 -26.20 -25.68 -3.36
C ASN A 4 -27.22 -26.82 -3.52
N GLN A 5 -26.78 -28.08 -3.46
CA GLN A 5 -27.62 -29.26 -3.70
C GLN A 5 -28.30 -29.78 -2.44
N TYR A 6 -27.75 -29.50 -1.25
CA TYR A 6 -28.31 -29.94 0.03
C TYR A 6 -28.74 -28.79 0.95
N PHE A 7 -28.20 -27.59 0.74
CA PHE A 7 -28.61 -26.36 1.41
C PHE A 7 -29.05 -25.38 0.33
N THR A 8 -30.36 -25.10 0.28
CA THR A 8 -30.87 -24.11 -0.67
C THR A 8 -30.37 -22.72 -0.26
N PRO A 9 -29.91 -21.85 -1.18
CA PRO A 9 -29.39 -20.52 -0.85
C PRO A 9 -30.39 -19.64 -0.06
N ASN A 10 -31.67 -19.98 -0.13
CA ASN A 10 -32.80 -19.34 0.55
C ASN A 10 -33.31 -20.11 1.79
N ALA A 11 -32.61 -21.14 2.27
CA ALA A 11 -33.04 -21.84 3.48
C ALA A 11 -32.99 -20.85 4.65
N SER A 12 -34.15 -20.60 5.25
CA SER A 12 -34.26 -19.79 6.46
C SER A 12 -34.90 -20.65 7.55
N PHE A 13 -34.29 -20.65 8.73
CA PHE A 13 -34.83 -21.33 9.89
C PHE A 13 -35.27 -20.28 10.88
N THR A 14 -36.55 -20.29 11.24
CA THR A 14 -37.11 -19.35 12.21
C THR A 14 -37.47 -20.11 13.47
N HIS A 15 -36.75 -19.82 14.56
CA HIS A 15 -37.15 -20.25 15.90
C HIS A 15 -37.42 -19.02 16.78
N PRO A 16 -38.16 -19.18 17.90
CA PRO A 16 -38.54 -18.07 18.78
C PRO A 16 -37.42 -17.12 19.21
N PHE A 17 -36.16 -17.57 19.31
CA PHE A 17 -35.05 -16.73 19.76
C PHE A 17 -33.97 -16.44 18.71
N CYS A 18 -33.99 -17.11 17.55
CA CYS A 18 -33.00 -16.99 16.47
C CYS A 18 -33.69 -17.25 15.14
N ARG A 19 -33.55 -16.30 14.22
CA ARG A 19 -33.88 -16.44 12.80
C ARG A 19 -32.56 -16.51 12.04
N THR A 20 -32.26 -17.62 11.40
CA THR A 20 -31.13 -17.68 10.47
C THR A 20 -31.59 -17.11 9.12
N GLY A 21 -30.87 -16.10 8.64
CA GLY A 21 -31.04 -15.52 7.32
C GLY A 21 -30.58 -16.45 6.21
N SER A 22 -30.69 -15.98 4.98
CA SER A 22 -30.21 -16.68 3.79
C SER A 22 -28.69 -16.75 3.74
N PHE A 23 -28.15 -17.71 3.00
CA PHE A 23 -26.71 -17.80 2.76
C PHE A 23 -26.26 -16.61 1.91
N GLU A 24 -25.30 -15.82 2.39
CA GLU A 24 -24.85 -14.60 1.69
C GLU A 24 -23.67 -14.89 0.77
N ALA A 25 -22.71 -15.70 1.23
CA ALA A 25 -21.55 -16.06 0.43
C ALA A 25 -20.95 -17.40 0.88
N TYR A 26 -20.58 -18.24 -0.08
CA TYR A 26 -19.84 -19.47 0.17
C TYR A 26 -18.51 -19.45 -0.59
N ASP A 27 -17.42 -19.59 0.17
CA ASP A 27 -16.08 -19.73 -0.37
C ASP A 27 -15.72 -21.22 -0.41
N GLU A 28 -15.73 -21.80 -1.61
CA GLU A 28 -15.43 -23.21 -1.84
C GLU A 28 -13.93 -23.54 -1.67
N ALA A 29 -13.04 -22.56 -1.88
CA ALA A 29 -11.59 -22.77 -1.78
C ALA A 29 -11.15 -22.92 -0.31
N ASN A 30 -11.71 -22.08 0.56
CA ASN A 30 -11.39 -22.09 1.99
C ASN A 30 -12.43 -22.86 2.84
N LEU A 31 -13.49 -23.39 2.22
CA LEU A 31 -14.63 -24.04 2.89
C LEU A 31 -15.26 -23.13 3.96
N ILE A 32 -15.40 -21.84 3.67
CA ILE A 32 -15.97 -20.84 4.57
C ILE A 32 -17.36 -20.48 4.10
N LEU A 33 -18.31 -20.42 5.02
CA LEU A 33 -19.68 -20.06 4.76
C LEU A 33 -20.08 -18.84 5.59
N TYR A 34 -20.47 -17.77 4.92
CA TYR A 34 -20.96 -16.55 5.54
C TYR A 34 -22.50 -16.59 5.57
N ILE A 35 -23.04 -16.50 6.78
CA ILE A 35 -24.49 -16.46 7.01
C ILE A 35 -24.84 -15.25 7.85
N SER A 36 -25.96 -14.61 7.54
CA SER A 36 -26.57 -13.64 8.45
C SER A 36 -27.52 -14.35 9.40
N ILE A 37 -27.42 -14.07 10.69
CA ILE A 37 -28.31 -14.57 11.73
C ILE A 37 -28.92 -13.36 12.43
N SER A 38 -30.26 -13.28 12.42
CA SER A 38 -30.99 -12.30 13.22
C SER A 38 -31.39 -12.92 14.55
N GLN A 39 -30.79 -12.45 15.64
CA GLN A 39 -31.12 -12.88 16.99
C GLN A 39 -31.59 -11.72 17.86
N ILE A 40 -32.45 -12.03 18.82
CA ILE A 40 -32.98 -11.04 19.75
C ILE A 40 -32.14 -11.13 21.02
N PHE A 41 -31.29 -10.14 21.25
CA PHE A 41 -30.52 -10.06 22.48
C PHE A 41 -31.36 -9.42 23.59
N ALA A 42 -31.49 -10.13 24.70
CA ALA A 42 -32.00 -9.59 25.95
C ALA A 42 -30.81 -9.34 26.89
N ILE A 43 -30.64 -8.09 27.30
CA ILE A 43 -29.55 -7.68 28.17
C ILE A 43 -30.00 -7.89 29.61
N TRP A 44 -29.31 -8.73 30.38
CA TRP A 44 -29.75 -9.13 31.73
C TRP A 44 -30.03 -7.94 32.68
N PHE A 45 -29.26 -6.85 32.57
CA PHE A 45 -29.43 -5.67 33.43
C PHE A 45 -30.50 -4.68 32.93
N VAL A 46 -31.11 -4.90 31.75
CA VAL A 46 -32.22 -4.09 31.23
C VAL A 46 -33.41 -5.01 30.92
N PRO A 47 -34.23 -5.36 31.92
CA PRO A 47 -35.28 -6.39 31.79
C PRO A 47 -36.37 -6.07 30.75
N PHE A 48 -36.47 -4.81 30.28
CA PHE A 48 -37.48 -4.36 29.32
C PHE A 48 -36.92 -4.03 27.93
N HIS A 49 -35.63 -4.28 27.66
CA HIS A 49 -35.03 -3.98 26.37
C HIS A 49 -34.67 -5.25 25.60
N ARG A 50 -35.20 -5.36 24.38
CA ARG A 50 -34.89 -6.41 23.41
C ARG A 50 -34.42 -5.74 22.13
N SER A 51 -33.18 -5.97 21.76
CA SER A 51 -32.60 -5.41 20.53
C SER A 51 -32.53 -6.52 19.48
N PRO A 52 -33.31 -6.44 18.39
CA PRO A 52 -33.14 -7.34 17.25
C PRO A 52 -31.86 -6.95 16.50
N VAL A 53 -30.87 -7.85 16.49
CA VAL A 53 -29.58 -7.62 15.83
C VAL A 53 -29.37 -8.67 14.77
N THR A 54 -28.99 -8.22 13.57
CA THR A 54 -28.51 -9.10 12.50
C THR A 54 -26.99 -9.14 12.55
N LEU A 55 -26.46 -10.32 12.82
CA LEU A 55 -25.02 -10.57 12.88
C LEU A 55 -24.59 -11.39 11.67
N THR A 56 -23.41 -11.09 11.16
CA THR A 56 -22.76 -11.92 10.14
C THR A 56 -21.85 -12.92 10.83
N THR A 57 -22.13 -14.19 10.63
CA THR A 57 -21.38 -15.29 11.20
C THR A 57 -20.59 -16.00 10.11
N LYS A 58 -19.30 -16.22 10.35
CA LYS A 58 -18.40 -16.99 9.52
C LYS A 58 -18.30 -18.41 10.06
N LEU A 59 -18.83 -19.37 9.30
CA LEU A 59 -18.75 -20.79 9.61
C LEU A 59 -17.59 -21.41 8.82
N GLN A 60 -16.62 -22.01 9.51
CA GLN A 60 -15.61 -22.83 8.84
C GLN A 60 -16.11 -24.27 8.74
N LEU A 61 -16.06 -24.84 7.54
CA LEU A 61 -16.55 -26.17 7.25
C LEU A 61 -15.38 -27.14 7.06
N THR A 62 -15.52 -28.35 7.57
CA THR A 62 -14.56 -29.45 7.37
C THR A 62 -15.28 -30.67 6.79
N ARG A 63 -14.61 -31.37 5.87
CA ARG A 63 -15.05 -32.68 5.38
C ARG A 63 -14.41 -33.77 6.24
N LYS A 64 -15.22 -34.57 6.93
CA LYS A 64 -14.71 -35.77 7.60
C LYS A 64 -14.70 -36.94 6.61
N PRO A 65 -13.57 -37.66 6.45
CA PRO A 65 -13.57 -38.87 5.65
C PRO A 65 -14.45 -39.90 6.35
N THR A 66 -15.63 -40.18 5.79
CA THR A 66 -16.53 -41.21 6.31
C THR A 66 -16.08 -42.55 5.73
N SER A 67 -15.67 -43.49 6.59
CA SER A 67 -15.05 -44.79 6.23
C SER A 67 -16.03 -45.84 5.69
N THR A 68 -17.21 -45.44 5.25
CA THR A 68 -18.27 -46.33 4.78
C THR A 68 -18.65 -45.93 3.36
N ARG A 69 -18.71 -46.90 2.43
CA ARG A 69 -19.05 -46.74 0.98
C ARG A 69 -20.41 -46.06 0.69
N LEU A 70 -21.14 -45.61 1.72
CA LEU A 70 -22.28 -44.72 1.63
C LEU A 70 -21.81 -43.27 1.90
N ALA A 71 -20.82 -42.81 1.12
CA ALA A 71 -20.20 -41.50 1.31
C ALA A 71 -21.16 -40.38 0.90
N THR A 72 -22.07 -40.02 1.79
CA THR A 72 -22.80 -38.76 1.68
C THR A 72 -21.79 -37.62 1.82
N ASN A 73 -21.66 -36.76 0.82
CA ASN A 73 -20.84 -35.54 0.81
C ASN A 73 -21.34 -34.53 1.86
N LYS A 74 -21.21 -34.87 3.14
CA LYS A 74 -21.65 -34.04 4.27
C LYS A 74 -20.49 -33.14 4.70
N LEU A 75 -20.74 -31.84 4.67
CA LEU A 75 -19.87 -30.84 5.26
C LEU A 75 -20.26 -30.68 6.73
N TYR A 76 -19.27 -30.71 7.62
CA TYR A 76 -19.47 -30.51 9.06
C TYR A 76 -19.00 -29.11 9.42
N ILE A 77 -19.73 -28.46 10.33
CA ILE A 77 -19.32 -27.18 10.90
C ILE A 77 -18.19 -27.46 11.88
N GLN A 78 -17.02 -26.87 11.63
CA GLN A 78 -15.83 -27.02 12.47
C GLN A 78 -15.73 -25.89 13.49
N SER A 79 -15.92 -24.66 13.05
CA SER A 79 -15.86 -23.47 13.91
C SER A 79 -16.87 -22.43 13.45
N GLN A 80 -17.26 -21.57 14.39
CA GLN A 80 -18.18 -20.46 14.19
C GLN A 80 -17.53 -19.20 14.78
N GLU A 81 -17.32 -18.20 13.93
CA GLU A 81 -16.82 -16.88 14.31
C GLU A 81 -17.92 -15.84 14.06
N ASP A 82 -18.44 -15.22 15.11
CA ASP A 82 -19.44 -14.15 14.99
C ASP A 82 -18.71 -12.81 14.80
N LEU A 83 -18.90 -12.18 13.65
CA LEU A 83 -18.24 -10.93 13.30
C LEU A 83 -19.10 -9.75 13.75
N TYR A 84 -18.65 -9.07 14.81
CA TYR A 84 -19.32 -7.88 15.34
C TYR A 84 -18.77 -6.62 14.67
N GLN A 85 -19.66 -5.76 14.17
CA GLN A 85 -19.30 -4.42 13.73
C GLN A 85 -19.31 -3.49 14.96
N VAL A 86 -18.20 -2.78 15.22
CA VAL A 86 -18.02 -1.98 16.45
C VAL A 86 -19.11 -0.92 16.67
N ASP A 87 -19.73 -0.42 15.60
CA ASP A 87 -20.88 0.50 15.67
C ASP A 87 -22.15 -0.13 16.27
N GLN A 88 -22.30 -1.46 16.22
CA GLN A 88 -23.42 -2.16 16.87
C GLN A 88 -23.18 -2.35 18.38
N PHE A 89 -21.92 -2.38 18.83
CA PHE A 89 -21.57 -2.55 20.24
C PHE A 89 -21.95 -1.33 21.08
N VAL A 90 -21.82 -0.11 20.54
CA VAL A 90 -22.20 1.13 21.26
C VAL A 90 -23.70 1.16 21.56
N ARG A 91 -24.53 0.64 20.64
CA ARG A 91 -25.99 0.50 20.84
C ARG A 91 -26.36 -0.51 21.93
N PHE A 92 -25.45 -1.41 22.30
CA PHE A 92 -25.70 -2.42 23.34
C PHE A 92 -25.58 -1.82 24.75
N PHE A 93 -24.62 -0.92 25.00
CA PHE A 93 -24.41 -0.34 26.34
C PHE A 93 -25.28 0.88 26.61
N ALA A 94 -25.78 1.54 25.56
CA ALA A 94 -26.61 2.71 25.71
C ALA A 94 -27.75 2.71 24.66
N PRO A 95 -28.77 1.86 24.86
CA PRO A 95 -30.00 1.98 24.10
C PRO A 95 -30.64 3.37 24.35
N TRP A 96 -31.54 3.83 23.45
CA TRP A 96 -32.11 5.20 23.41
C TRP A 96 -31.21 6.32 22.84
N GLY A 97 -30.10 6.00 22.16
CA GLY A 97 -29.25 7.01 21.50
C GLY A 97 -28.36 7.82 22.45
N ILE A 98 -28.35 7.46 23.73
CA ILE A 98 -27.46 8.05 24.75
C ILE A 98 -25.99 7.71 24.43
N GLY A 99 -25.72 6.54 23.84
CA GLY A 99 -24.36 6.13 23.47
C GLY A 99 -23.75 7.05 22.42
N ASP A 100 -24.51 7.33 21.36
CA ASP A 100 -24.09 8.26 20.31
C ASP A 100 -23.89 9.66 20.89
N ALA A 101 -24.80 10.13 21.76
CA ALA A 101 -24.67 11.42 22.42
C ALA A 101 -23.42 11.53 23.31
N VAL A 102 -23.06 10.47 24.04
CA VAL A 102 -21.84 10.41 24.87
C VAL A 102 -20.58 10.43 24.00
N VAL A 103 -20.58 9.71 22.87
CA VAL A 103 -19.47 9.71 21.92
C VAL A 103 -19.31 11.10 21.28
N TYR A 104 -20.39 11.73 20.85
CA TYR A 104 -20.36 13.10 20.32
C TYR A 104 -19.94 14.12 21.38
N LEU A 105 -20.40 13.98 22.61
CA LEU A 105 -19.97 14.83 23.73
C LEU A 105 -18.48 14.65 24.01
N TRP A 106 -17.98 13.42 23.99
CA TRP A 106 -16.54 13.12 24.14
C TRP A 106 -15.72 13.75 23.02
N HIS A 107 -16.15 13.62 21.76
CA HIS A 107 -15.51 14.29 20.63
C HIS A 107 -15.50 15.82 20.81
N PHE A 108 -16.61 16.41 21.24
CA PHE A 108 -16.73 17.84 21.50
C PHE A 108 -15.75 18.32 22.59
N VAL A 109 -15.68 17.59 23.72
CA VAL A 109 -14.74 17.88 24.80
C VAL A 109 -13.29 17.72 24.33
N ALA A 110 -12.99 16.70 23.53
CA ALA A 110 -11.65 16.50 22.97
C ALA A 110 -11.24 17.65 22.04
N THR A 111 -12.12 18.12 21.15
CA THR A 111 -11.83 19.26 20.26
C THR A 111 -11.58 20.54 21.05
N ILE A 112 -12.41 20.85 22.05
CA ILE A 112 -12.19 22.01 22.93
C ILE A 112 -10.88 21.86 23.69
N GLY A 113 -10.63 20.68 24.26
CA GLY A 113 -9.39 20.36 24.96
C GLY A 113 -8.16 20.58 24.09
N CYS A 114 -8.18 20.14 22.83
CA CYS A 114 -7.08 20.33 21.88
C CYS A 114 -6.82 21.82 21.57
N VAL A 115 -7.87 22.64 21.41
CA VAL A 115 -7.73 24.08 21.16
C VAL A 115 -7.20 24.81 22.39
N VAL A 116 -7.71 24.48 23.58
CA VAL A 116 -7.23 25.08 24.84
C VAL A 116 -5.78 24.67 25.10
N LEU A 117 -5.45 23.40 24.89
CA LEU A 117 -4.10 22.86 25.07
C LEU A 117 -3.12 23.53 24.10
N SER A 118 -3.48 23.72 22.82
CA SER A 118 -2.61 24.39 21.86
C SER A 118 -2.34 25.84 22.23
N ILE A 119 -3.33 26.57 22.75
CA ILE A 119 -3.16 27.95 23.23
C ILE A 119 -2.29 27.99 24.49
N PHE A 120 -2.51 27.06 25.42
CA PHE A 120 -1.74 26.98 26.66
C PHE A 120 -0.28 26.60 26.43
N PHE A 121 0.00 25.72 25.47
CA PHE A 121 1.36 25.31 25.09
C PHE A 121 2.00 26.20 24.02
N ALA A 122 1.27 27.15 23.42
CA ALA A 122 1.81 28.14 22.48
C ALA A 122 3.04 28.95 22.99
N PRO A 123 3.14 29.38 24.26
CA PRO A 123 4.36 30.02 24.76
C PRO A 123 5.55 29.06 24.79
N PHE A 124 5.32 27.77 25.04
CA PHE A 124 6.37 26.75 25.06
C PHE A 124 6.87 26.43 23.65
N THR A 125 5.97 26.25 22.68
CA THR A 125 6.36 26.00 21.28
C THR A 125 7.11 27.20 20.68
N ARG A 126 6.69 28.44 21.00
CA ARG A 126 7.43 29.64 20.57
C ARG A 126 8.83 29.74 21.18
N LEU A 127 9.04 29.22 22.39
CA LEU A 127 10.36 29.18 23.00
C LEU A 127 11.27 28.23 22.20
N GLU A 128 10.77 27.03 21.87
CA GLU A 128 11.51 26.06 21.06
C GLU A 128 11.79 26.57 19.65
N GLU A 129 10.84 27.28 19.03
CA GLU A 129 11.05 27.96 17.75
C GLU A 129 12.24 28.93 17.82
N ARG A 130 12.35 29.75 18.87
CA ARG A 130 13.52 30.64 19.03
C ARG A 130 14.84 29.90 19.17
N TYR A 131 14.83 28.74 19.83
CA TYR A 131 16.02 27.88 19.91
C TYR A 131 16.36 27.21 18.57
N ALA A 132 15.36 26.82 17.80
CA ALA A 132 15.53 26.22 16.47
C ALA A 132 16.00 27.26 15.45
N GLU A 133 15.44 28.45 15.46
CA GLU A 133 15.76 29.56 14.56
C GLU A 133 17.21 30.04 14.78
N GLY A 134 17.68 30.06 16.04
CA GLY A 134 19.09 30.31 16.35
C GLY A 134 20.06 29.21 15.89
N ARG A 135 19.57 27.99 15.60
CA ARG A 135 20.36 26.89 15.01
C ARG A 135 20.32 26.93 13.48
N VAL A 136 19.14 27.17 12.90
CA VAL A 136 18.93 27.29 11.45
C VAL A 136 19.66 28.50 10.90
N GLY A 137 19.54 29.69 11.51
CA GLY A 137 20.23 30.90 11.06
C GLY A 137 21.75 30.75 11.06
N ARG A 138 22.31 30.02 12.03
CA ARG A 138 23.76 29.72 12.08
C ARG A 138 24.20 28.77 10.97
N VAL A 139 23.36 27.80 10.61
CA VAL A 139 23.61 26.88 9.49
C VAL A 139 23.50 27.63 8.17
N GLU A 140 22.50 28.51 8.02
CA GLU A 140 22.30 29.34 6.85
C GLU A 140 23.48 30.30 6.62
N GLU A 141 23.98 30.94 7.67
CA GLU A 141 25.17 31.80 7.61
C GLU A 141 26.42 31.03 7.14
N VAL A 142 26.62 29.80 7.64
CA VAL A 142 27.73 28.92 7.22
C VAL A 142 27.59 28.46 5.77
N ILE A 143 26.37 28.13 5.33
CA ILE A 143 26.09 27.74 3.95
C ILE A 143 26.33 28.93 3.02
N MET A 144 25.83 30.11 3.36
CA MET A 144 25.99 31.32 2.54
C MET A 144 27.46 31.70 2.37
N LYS A 145 28.24 31.65 3.46
CA LYS A 145 29.69 31.88 3.41
C LYS A 145 30.43 30.83 2.57
N SER A 146 29.95 29.60 2.58
CA SER A 146 30.51 28.51 1.76
C SER A 146 30.15 28.68 0.28
N VAL A 147 28.93 29.13 -0.03
CA VAL A 147 28.47 29.44 -1.39
C VAL A 147 29.23 30.63 -1.97
N GLU A 148 29.42 31.71 -1.21
CA GLU A 148 30.25 32.84 -1.62
C GLU A 148 31.69 32.40 -1.91
N GLY A 149 32.28 31.56 -1.04
CA GLY A 149 33.62 31.02 -1.26
C GLY A 149 33.75 30.04 -2.43
N ILE A 150 32.63 29.47 -2.91
CA ILE A 150 32.58 28.67 -4.14
C ILE A 150 32.41 29.58 -5.36
N GLU A 151 31.55 30.60 -5.26
CA GLU A 151 31.30 31.55 -6.33
C GLU A 151 32.56 32.37 -6.64
N GLU A 152 33.30 32.79 -5.61
CA GLU A 152 34.58 33.48 -5.75
C GLU A 152 35.62 32.59 -6.47
N ARG A 153 35.66 31.29 -6.15
CA ARG A 153 36.50 30.31 -6.87
C ARG A 153 36.05 30.10 -8.32
N ARG A 154 34.74 30.09 -8.56
CA ARG A 154 34.15 29.91 -9.89
C ARG A 154 34.44 31.09 -10.80
N LEU A 155 34.41 32.32 -10.26
CA LEU A 155 34.79 33.53 -11.00
C LEU A 155 36.28 33.55 -11.34
N THR A 156 37.14 32.90 -10.55
CA THR A 156 38.57 32.78 -10.85
C THR A 156 38.94 31.68 -11.84
N ASP A 157 38.13 30.63 -12.02
CA ASP A 157 38.47 29.50 -12.88
C ASP A 157 37.72 29.54 -14.22
N GLY A 158 38.40 30.02 -15.27
CA GLY A 158 37.89 30.17 -16.64
C GLY A 158 37.60 28.85 -17.38
N THR A 159 36.76 28.00 -16.80
CA THR A 159 36.45 26.63 -17.24
C THR A 159 35.30 26.57 -18.24
N GLU A 160 34.38 27.56 -18.26
CA GLU A 160 33.24 27.56 -19.20
C GLU A 160 33.66 27.75 -20.67
N ARG A 161 34.71 28.54 -20.95
CA ARG A 161 35.16 28.77 -22.34
C ARG A 161 35.75 27.52 -22.98
N ARG A 162 36.51 26.71 -22.23
CA ARG A 162 37.13 25.48 -22.75
C ARG A 162 36.11 24.36 -22.95
N ALA A 163 35.08 24.28 -22.11
CA ALA A 163 34.04 23.26 -22.23
C ALA A 163 33.13 23.50 -23.46
N ALA A 164 32.84 24.76 -23.78
CA ALA A 164 32.03 25.12 -24.95
C ALA A 164 32.69 24.74 -26.27
N GLU A 165 34.01 24.92 -26.37
CA GLU A 165 34.81 24.54 -27.55
C GLU A 165 34.84 23.01 -27.74
N GLY A 166 35.04 22.24 -26.67
CA GLY A 166 35.07 20.78 -26.75
C GLY A 166 33.72 20.13 -27.11
N LEU A 167 32.60 20.72 -26.65
CA LEU A 167 31.26 20.23 -26.98
C LEU A 167 30.90 20.43 -28.46
N GLN A 168 31.36 21.52 -29.07
CA GLN A 168 31.17 21.75 -30.50
C GLN A 168 31.93 20.73 -31.36
N GLU A 169 33.17 20.41 -30.99
CA GLU A 169 33.99 19.41 -31.70
C GLU A 169 33.34 18.02 -31.67
N VAL A 170 32.82 17.60 -30.51
CA VAL A 170 32.14 16.30 -30.36
C VAL A 170 30.82 16.26 -31.13
N ALA A 171 30.03 17.34 -31.12
CA ALA A 171 28.77 17.42 -31.84
C ALA A 171 28.96 17.30 -33.37
N GLU A 172 29.99 17.94 -33.92
CA GLU A 172 30.33 17.78 -35.35
C GLU A 172 30.78 16.35 -35.67
N GLY A 173 31.53 15.71 -34.76
CA GLY A 173 31.97 14.32 -34.93
C GLY A 173 30.80 13.33 -35.01
N VAL A 174 29.79 13.48 -34.15
CA VAL A 174 28.60 12.60 -34.14
C VAL A 174 27.75 12.79 -35.39
N ARG A 175 27.58 14.04 -35.84
CA ARG A 175 26.82 14.34 -37.06
C ARG A 175 27.43 13.66 -38.29
N LYS A 176 28.76 13.73 -38.44
CA LYS A 176 29.47 13.07 -39.55
C LYS A 176 29.35 11.54 -39.50
N ARG A 177 29.28 10.94 -38.30
CA ARG A 177 29.03 9.49 -38.16
C ARG A 177 27.62 9.12 -38.63
N PHE A 178 26.61 9.86 -38.20
CA PHE A 178 25.23 9.61 -38.65
C PHE A 178 25.08 9.73 -40.16
N GLU A 179 25.69 10.76 -40.77
CA GLU A 179 25.68 10.92 -42.23
C GLU A 179 26.41 9.76 -42.94
N ARG A 180 27.45 9.20 -42.33
CA ARG A 180 28.16 8.01 -42.85
C ARG A 180 27.30 6.75 -42.74
N ASP A 181 26.66 6.53 -41.60
CA ASP A 181 25.84 5.34 -41.34
C ASP A 181 24.57 5.36 -42.20
N GLU A 182 23.95 6.53 -42.43
CA GLU A 182 22.84 6.67 -43.39
C GLU A 182 23.28 6.38 -44.83
N ALA A 183 24.48 6.81 -45.23
CA ALA A 183 25.01 6.51 -46.56
C ALA A 183 25.26 5.00 -46.73
N GLU A 184 25.85 4.36 -45.71
CA GLU A 184 26.10 2.92 -45.69
C GLU A 184 24.80 2.12 -45.75
N GLN A 185 23.75 2.52 -45.02
CA GLN A 185 22.44 1.90 -45.12
C GLN A 185 21.80 2.02 -46.51
N ARG A 186 21.94 3.17 -47.16
CA ARG A 186 21.43 3.36 -48.54
C ARG A 186 22.19 2.49 -49.53
N GLU A 187 23.49 2.26 -49.34
CA GLU A 187 24.26 1.31 -50.15
C GLU A 187 23.81 -0.14 -49.91
N LEU A 188 23.58 -0.54 -48.66
CA LEU A 188 23.08 -1.87 -48.31
C LEU A 188 21.69 -2.14 -48.89
N GLU A 189 20.75 -1.19 -48.78
CA GLU A 189 19.44 -1.30 -49.41
C GLU A 189 19.52 -1.33 -50.94
N GLY A 190 20.49 -0.62 -51.53
CA GLY A 190 20.78 -0.68 -52.96
C GLY A 190 21.26 -2.05 -53.41
N MET A 191 22.17 -2.67 -52.65
CA MET A 191 22.63 -4.04 -52.89
C MET A 191 21.52 -5.08 -52.69
N GLU A 192 20.62 -4.87 -51.71
CA GLU A 192 19.47 -5.74 -51.47
C GLU A 192 18.45 -5.68 -52.63
N ARG A 193 18.13 -4.49 -53.14
CA ARG A 193 17.27 -4.33 -54.33
C ARG A 193 17.90 -4.88 -55.62
N ALA A 194 19.23 -4.90 -55.71
CA ALA A 194 19.95 -5.51 -56.82
C ALA A 194 19.95 -7.05 -56.79
N GLY A 195 19.31 -7.67 -55.79
CA GLY A 195 19.11 -9.13 -55.74
C GLY A 195 20.41 -9.92 -55.55
N VAL A 196 21.45 -9.31 -55.00
CA VAL A 196 22.72 -9.98 -54.73
C VAL A 196 22.67 -10.56 -53.31
N SER A 197 22.12 -11.78 -53.19
CA SER A 197 22.17 -12.56 -51.96
C SER A 197 23.58 -13.14 -51.78
N SER A 198 24.36 -12.60 -50.84
CA SER A 198 25.58 -13.25 -50.37
C SER A 198 25.60 -13.34 -48.84
N ALA A 199 25.23 -14.53 -48.39
CA ALA A 199 25.65 -15.25 -47.20
C ALA A 199 26.60 -14.55 -46.20
N GLY A 200 26.28 -14.75 -44.92
CA GLY A 200 27.23 -15.40 -44.03
C GLY A 200 27.61 -14.63 -42.77
N SER A 201 27.22 -15.21 -41.63
CA SER A 201 28.03 -15.34 -40.41
C SER A 201 28.77 -14.11 -39.89
N LEU A 202 28.45 -13.67 -38.67
CA LEU A 202 29.45 -13.63 -37.59
C LEU A 202 28.79 -13.27 -36.23
N TRP A 203 29.04 -14.08 -35.19
CA TRP A 203 29.57 -13.73 -33.85
C TRP A 203 29.09 -12.40 -33.19
N SER A 204 28.90 -12.22 -31.88
CA SER A 204 29.12 -13.01 -30.67
C SER A 204 28.81 -12.11 -29.46
N ASP A 205 28.54 -12.76 -28.33
CA ASP A 205 28.92 -12.35 -26.97
C ASP A 205 28.49 -10.98 -26.43
N GLY A 206 27.36 -11.00 -25.72
CA GLY A 206 27.19 -10.19 -24.52
C GLY A 206 27.90 -10.84 -23.34
N ALA A 207 28.97 -10.23 -22.84
CA ALA A 207 29.52 -10.54 -21.52
C ALA A 207 30.32 -9.37 -20.94
N ARG A 208 30.09 -9.16 -19.63
CA ARG A 208 31.01 -8.61 -18.62
C ARG A 208 30.71 -7.18 -18.12
N VAL A 209 29.72 -7.11 -17.22
CA VAL A 209 29.73 -6.16 -16.10
C VAL A 209 30.38 -6.87 -14.91
N GLY A 210 31.50 -6.32 -14.46
CA GLY A 210 32.25 -6.64 -13.25
C GLY A 210 33.40 -5.64 -13.23
N SER A 211 33.86 -5.10 -12.13
CA SER A 211 33.66 -5.38 -10.71
C SER A 211 34.47 -4.30 -10.00
N ARG A 212 34.02 -3.85 -8.82
CA ARG A 212 34.86 -3.26 -7.75
C ARG A 212 35.47 -1.87 -8.05
N GLU A 213 35.76 -1.02 -7.07
CA GLU A 213 36.21 -1.29 -5.72
C GLU A 213 35.93 -0.06 -4.84
N GLY A 214 35.09 -0.23 -3.83
CA GLY A 214 35.16 0.54 -2.60
C GLY A 214 35.85 -0.36 -1.58
N ASP A 215 36.90 0.16 -0.93
CA ASP A 215 37.26 -0.08 0.47
C ASP A 215 38.70 0.38 0.69
N VAL A 216 38.85 1.52 1.36
CA VAL A 216 40.10 1.86 2.05
C VAL A 216 39.72 2.48 3.38
N LEU A 217 39.60 1.66 4.42
CA LEU A 217 40.00 2.02 5.78
C LEU A 217 40.25 0.76 6.61
N GLN A 218 41.50 0.30 6.66
CA GLN A 218 42.13 -0.09 7.95
C GLN A 218 43.62 -0.39 7.80
N GLN A 219 44.47 0.45 8.41
CA GLN A 219 45.45 -0.02 9.37
C GLN A 219 45.99 1.18 10.18
N VAL A 220 45.82 1.16 11.50
CA VAL A 220 46.92 1.16 12.49
C VAL A 220 46.28 1.11 13.89
N ARG A 221 46.44 -0.07 14.50
CA ARG A 221 46.51 -0.40 15.94
C ARG A 221 45.26 -0.26 16.80
#